data_AF-A0A2U1S4W3-F1
#
_entry.id   AF-A0A2U1S4W3-F1
#
_cell.length_a   1.000
_cell.length_b   1.000
_cell.length_c   1.000
_cell.angle_alpha   90.00
_cell.angle_beta   90.00
_cell.angle_gamma   90.00
#
_symmetry.space_group_name_H-M   'P 1'
#
loop_
_entity.id
_entity.type
_entity.pdbx_description
1 polymer ?
#
loop_
_entity_poly.entity_id
_entity_poly.type
_entity_poly.pdbx_seq_one_letter_code
_entity_poly.pdbx_strand_id
1 'polypeptide(L)'
;MDTVKVSLKLAQADIMLKEGQLLEVEKLRKLVVDAGFTPTWIRFEAVGRLTTRDGTPFFKVERTDQLIALVADEQFEALRKAAKLDGRLVTIVGMIPKEKNRAQVERFEAQQ
;
A
#
# COMPACT_ATOMS: atom_id res chain seq x y z
N MET A 1 2.53 9.47 -16.72
CA MET A 1 1.09 9.13 -16.60
C MET A 1 0.94 8.12 -15.47
N ASP A 2 -0.18 8.11 -14.76
CA ASP A 2 -0.47 7.04 -13.79
C ASP A 2 -0.96 5.81 -14.55
N THR A 3 -0.35 4.65 -14.29
CA THR A 3 -0.67 3.42 -15.03
C THR A 3 -1.48 2.51 -14.12
N VAL A 4 -2.72 2.26 -14.51
CA VAL A 4 -3.60 1.29 -13.85
C VAL A 4 -3.70 0.07 -14.76
N LYS A 5 -3.32 -1.10 -14.26
CA LYS A 5 -3.45 -2.38 -14.98
C LYS A 5 -4.50 -3.23 -14.29
N VAL A 6 -5.52 -3.65 -15.04
CA VAL A 6 -6.64 -4.46 -14.53
C VAL A 6 -6.60 -5.83 -15.18
N SER A 7 -6.61 -6.90 -14.39
CA SER A 7 -6.62 -8.29 -14.87
C SER A 7 -7.94 -8.99 -14.56
N LEU A 8 -8.68 -9.32 -15.62
CA LEU A 8 -9.97 -10.01 -15.59
C LEU A 8 -9.91 -11.45 -15.05
N LYS A 9 -8.77 -12.14 -15.20
CA LYS A 9 -8.61 -13.53 -14.73
C LYS A 9 -8.37 -13.66 -13.23
N LEU A 10 -7.88 -12.59 -12.57
CA LEU A 10 -7.40 -12.64 -11.19
C LEU A 10 -8.14 -11.69 -10.24
N ALA A 11 -9.16 -10.96 -10.73
CA ALA A 11 -9.87 -9.91 -9.98
C ALA A 11 -8.92 -8.91 -9.30
N GLN A 12 -7.85 -8.55 -10.00
CA GLN A 12 -6.73 -7.75 -9.48
C GLN A 12 -6.64 -6.40 -10.20
N ALA A 13 -6.42 -5.34 -9.40
CA ALA A 13 -6.05 -4.02 -9.86
C ALA A 13 -4.65 -3.68 -9.31
N ASP A 14 -3.71 -3.42 -10.21
CA ASP A 14 -2.35 -2.95 -9.89
C ASP A 14 -2.26 -1.45 -10.13
N ILE A 15 -1.74 -0.72 -9.12
CA ILE A 15 -1.66 0.73 -9.12
C ILE A 15 -0.24 1.15 -8.74
N MET A 16 0.38 1.93 -9.61
CA MET A 16 1.67 2.54 -9.36
C MET A 16 1.45 4.03 -9.09
N LEU A 17 1.70 4.46 -7.85
CA LEU A 17 1.53 5.87 -7.46
C LEU A 17 2.78 6.66 -7.87
N LYS A 18 2.59 7.87 -8.42
CA LYS A 18 3.69 8.83 -8.50
C LYS A 18 3.98 9.43 -7.13
N GLU A 19 5.22 9.86 -6.94
CA GLU A 19 5.63 10.63 -5.77
C GLU A 19 4.69 11.82 -5.51
N GLY A 20 4.22 11.97 -4.27
CA GLY A 20 3.37 13.08 -3.83
C GLY A 20 1.88 12.93 -4.16
N GLN A 21 1.44 11.84 -4.79
CA GLN A 21 0.00 11.55 -4.92
C GLN A 21 -0.55 10.78 -3.72
N LEU A 22 -1.78 11.12 -3.33
CA LEU A 22 -2.53 10.41 -2.31
C LEU A 22 -3.09 9.10 -2.90
N LEU A 23 -2.86 7.97 -2.22
CA LEU A 23 -3.55 6.71 -2.43
C LEU A 23 -4.98 6.81 -1.89
N GLU A 24 -5.90 7.39 -2.65
CA GLU A 24 -7.32 7.42 -2.29
C GLU A 24 -7.96 6.04 -2.57
N VAL A 25 -7.71 5.04 -1.71
CA VAL A 25 -8.15 3.64 -1.88
C VAL A 25 -9.62 3.53 -2.24
N GLU A 26 -10.48 4.30 -1.57
CA GLU A 26 -11.92 4.31 -1.82
C GLU A 26 -12.29 4.86 -3.20
N LYS A 27 -11.59 5.91 -3.65
CA LYS A 27 -11.77 6.47 -5.00
C LYS A 27 -11.26 5.51 -6.06
N LEU A 28 -10.15 4.83 -5.80
CA LEU A 28 -9.61 3.78 -6.68
C LEU A 28 -10.56 2.60 -6.77
N ARG A 29 -11.09 2.14 -5.64
CA ARG A 29 -12.12 1.09 -5.59
C ARG A 29 -13.34 1.53 -6.40
N LYS A 30 -13.79 2.77 -6.22
CA LYS A 30 -14.91 3.33 -6.98
C LYS A 30 -14.61 3.38 -8.47
N LEU A 31 -13.44 3.84 -8.91
CA LEU A 31 -13.06 3.86 -10.33
C LEU A 31 -13.06 2.45 -10.95
N VAL A 32 -12.58 1.45 -10.22
CA VAL A 32 -12.57 0.06 -10.68
C VAL A 32 -14.00 -0.49 -10.74
N VAL A 33 -14.85 -0.18 -9.75
CA VAL A 33 -16.29 -0.54 -9.73
C VAL A 33 -17.07 0.14 -10.83
N ASP A 34 -16.86 1.43 -11.05
CA ASP A 34 -17.51 2.24 -12.09
C ASP A 34 -17.13 1.74 -13.49
N ALA A 35 -15.92 1.18 -13.65
CA ALA A 35 -15.49 0.50 -14.87
C ALA A 35 -16.09 -0.92 -15.03
N GLY A 36 -16.95 -1.36 -14.11
CA GLY A 36 -17.65 -2.65 -14.15
C GLY A 36 -16.94 -3.80 -13.43
N PHE A 37 -15.91 -3.53 -12.63
CA PHE A 37 -15.08 -4.57 -11.99
C PHE A 37 -15.27 -4.58 -10.47
N THR A 38 -15.27 -5.77 -9.85
CA THR A 38 -15.27 -5.89 -8.37
C THR A 38 -13.92 -6.42 -7.90
N PRO A 39 -12.97 -5.56 -7.51
CA PRO A 39 -11.64 -6.02 -7.08
C PRO A 39 -11.76 -6.67 -5.69
N THR A 40 -11.24 -7.88 -5.56
CA THR A 40 -11.11 -8.59 -4.27
C THR A 40 -9.91 -8.07 -3.47
N TRP A 41 -8.93 -7.50 -4.17
CA TRP A 41 -7.70 -6.93 -3.60
C TRP A 41 -7.22 -5.77 -4.49
N ILE A 42 -6.64 -4.76 -3.85
CA ILE A 42 -5.93 -3.65 -4.51
C ILE A 42 -4.46 -3.78 -4.14
N ARG A 43 -3.58 -3.91 -5.15
CA ARG A 43 -2.14 -3.92 -4.96
C ARG A 43 -1.58 -2.55 -5.31
N PHE A 44 -0.76 -1.99 -4.42
CA PHE A 44 -0.17 -0.68 -4.60
C PHE A 44 1.32 -0.70 -4.30
N GLU A 45 2.04 0.19 -4.96
CA GLU A 45 3.44 0.49 -4.69
C GLU A 45 3.57 1.96 -4.30
N ALA A 46 4.24 2.24 -3.18
CA ALA A 46 4.36 3.60 -2.63
C ALA A 46 5.68 3.81 -1.90
N VAL A 47 6.22 5.03 -1.99
CA VAL A 47 7.42 5.46 -1.25
C VAL A 47 7.00 6.27 -0.01
N GLY A 48 7.67 6.06 1.11
CA GLY A 48 7.26 6.64 2.40
C GLY A 48 8.10 6.16 3.57
N ARG A 49 7.60 6.35 4.79
CA ARG A 49 8.27 5.94 6.03
C ARG A 49 7.35 5.09 6.87
N LEU A 50 7.91 4.06 7.51
CA LEU A 50 7.20 3.32 8.55
C LEU A 50 7.14 4.14 9.83
N THR A 51 5.96 4.21 10.42
CA THR A 51 5.73 4.86 11.71
C THR A 51 4.82 3.98 12.57
N THR A 52 4.89 4.14 13.88
CA THR A 52 4.01 3.43 14.81
C THR A 52 3.22 4.48 15.58
N ARG A 53 1.90 4.31 15.63
CA ARG A 53 1.01 5.17 16.41
C ARG A 53 0.11 4.27 17.26
N ASP A 54 0.15 4.49 18.57
CA ASP A 54 -0.66 3.73 19.55
C ASP A 54 -0.53 2.21 19.38
N GLY A 55 0.71 1.73 19.15
CA GLY A 55 1.02 0.31 18.94
C GLY A 55 0.60 -0.26 17.57
N THR A 56 -0.03 0.55 16.71
CA THR A 56 -0.42 0.15 15.35
C THR A 56 0.62 0.65 14.34
N PRO A 57 1.13 -0.22 13.44
CA PRO A 57 2.03 0.20 12.37
C PRO A 57 1.27 0.95 11.28
N PHE A 58 1.85 2.05 10.83
CA PHE A 58 1.38 2.87 9.73
C PHE A 58 2.50 3.11 8.73
N PHE A 59 2.12 3.31 7.48
CA PHE A 59 3.01 3.81 6.45
C PHE A 59 2.63 5.25 6.11
N LYS A 60 3.54 6.19 6.36
CA LYS A 60 3.40 7.58 5.95
C LYS A 60 3.94 7.74 4.53
N VAL A 61 3.06 7.96 3.57
CA VAL A 61 3.44 8.17 2.17
C VAL A 61 4.25 9.47 2.04
N GLU A 62 5.38 9.43 1.36
CA GLU A 62 6.29 10.56 1.25
C GLU A 62 5.62 11.77 0.58
N ARG A 63 5.95 12.98 1.06
CA ARG A 63 5.42 14.27 0.57
C ARG A 63 3.90 14.41 0.65
N THR A 64 3.25 13.57 1.46
CA THR A 64 1.83 13.67 1.78
C THR A 64 1.62 13.51 3.29
N ASP A 65 0.45 13.91 3.77
CA ASP A 65 0.01 13.61 5.15
C ASP A 65 -0.77 12.30 5.24
N GLN A 66 -0.72 11.49 4.18
CA GLN A 66 -1.41 10.22 4.16
C GLN A 66 -0.73 9.17 5.05
N LEU A 67 -1.56 8.51 5.85
CA LEU A 67 -1.19 7.36 6.65
C LEU A 67 -1.99 6.14 6.18
N ILE A 68 -1.29 5.06 5.85
CA ILE A 68 -1.89 3.77 5.50
C ILE A 68 -1.70 2.84 6.70
N ALA A 69 -2.80 2.39 7.30
CA ALA A 69 -2.73 1.42 8.39
C ALA A 69 -2.22 0.08 7.85
N LEU A 70 -1.22 -0.49 8.50
CA LEU A 70 -0.64 -1.78 8.12
C LEU A 70 -1.16 -2.89 9.03
N VAL A 71 -1.22 -4.11 8.50
CA VAL A 71 -1.44 -5.31 9.31
C VAL A 71 -0.13 -5.66 10.00
N ALA A 72 -0.14 -5.71 11.34
CA ALA A 72 0.98 -6.16 12.15
C ALA A 72 0.97 -7.70 12.23
N ASP A 73 1.37 -8.37 11.15
CA ASP A 73 1.56 -9.83 11.11
C ASP A 73 3.05 -10.22 11.22
N GLU A 74 3.31 -11.52 11.36
CA GLU A 74 4.69 -12.04 11.45
C GLU A 74 5.51 -11.70 10.20
N GLN A 75 4.86 -11.65 9.03
CA GLN A 75 5.50 -11.28 7.77
C GLN A 75 5.94 -9.81 7.79
N PHE A 76 5.09 -8.88 8.23
CA PHE A 76 5.44 -7.48 8.41
C PHE A 76 6.62 -7.31 9.36
N GLU A 77 6.59 -7.97 10.52
CA GLU A 77 7.66 -7.87 11.52
C GLU A 77 8.98 -8.47 11.02
N ALA A 78 8.94 -9.60 10.30
CA ALA A 78 10.12 -10.19 9.67
C ALA A 78 10.74 -9.25 8.62
N LEU A 79 9.90 -8.68 7.75
CA LEU A 79 10.32 -7.74 6.72
C LEU A 79 10.88 -6.44 7.33
N ARG A 80 10.24 -5.91 8.38
CA ARG A 80 10.68 -4.73 9.12
C ARG A 80 12.05 -4.95 9.78
N LYS A 81 12.24 -6.09 10.45
CA LYS A 81 13.51 -6.47 11.09
C LYS A 81 14.63 -6.65 10.07
N ALA A 82 14.35 -7.36 8.97
CA ALA A 82 15.33 -7.62 7.92
C ALA A 82 15.86 -6.32 7.30
N ALA A 83 15.00 -5.34 7.10
CA ALA A 83 15.36 -4.11 6.41
C ALA A 83 15.85 -2.98 7.35
N LYS A 84 15.86 -3.16 8.68
CA LYS A 84 16.33 -2.16 9.67
C LYS A 84 15.72 -0.75 9.44
N LEU A 85 14.40 -0.72 9.21
CA LEU A 85 13.71 0.41 8.56
C LEU A 85 13.20 1.53 9.47
N ASP A 86 13.53 1.54 10.77
CA ASP A 86 13.01 2.59 11.64
C ASP A 86 13.52 3.97 11.19
N GLY A 87 12.58 4.81 10.74
CA GLY A 87 12.84 6.18 10.28
C GLY A 87 13.38 6.35 8.86
N ARG A 88 13.63 5.26 8.12
CA ARG A 88 14.14 5.32 6.74
C ARG A 88 13.04 5.48 5.71
N LEU A 89 13.41 6.06 4.56
CA LEU A 89 12.55 6.10 3.39
C LEU A 89 12.55 4.72 2.72
N VAL A 90 11.37 4.19 2.47
CA VAL A 90 11.17 2.84 1.94
C VAL A 90 10.09 2.86 0.88
N THR A 91 10.29 2.07 -0.16
CA THR A 91 9.22 1.65 -1.06
C THR A 91 8.54 0.44 -0.45
N ILE A 92 7.21 0.44 -0.41
CA ILE A 92 6.40 -0.71 0.01
C ILE A 92 5.57 -1.17 -1.15
N VAL A 93 5.43 -2.49 -1.25
CA VAL A 93 4.35 -3.10 -2.04
C VAL A 93 3.35 -3.68 -1.05
N GLY A 94 2.12 -3.18 -1.10
CA GLY A 94 1.06 -3.54 -0.18
C GLY A 94 -0.20 -4.02 -0.91
N MET A 95 -0.95 -4.88 -0.25
CA MET A 95 -2.26 -5.34 -0.69
C MET A 95 -3.35 -4.92 0.30
N ILE A 96 -4.43 -4.34 -0.22
CA ILE A 96 -5.61 -3.95 0.56
C ILE A 96 -6.77 -4.87 0.15
N PRO A 97 -7.18 -5.82 1.00
CA PRO A 97 -8.33 -6.69 0.74
C PRO A 97 -9.64 -5.89 0.68
N LYS A 98 -10.65 -6.41 -0.03
CA LYS A 98 -11.98 -5.77 -0.10
C LYS A 98 -12.61 -5.52 1.27
N GLU A 99 -12.44 -6.45 2.20
CA GLU A 99 -13.13 -6.44 3.50
C GLU A 99 -12.36 -5.66 4.58
N LYS A 100 -11.18 -5.13 4.27
CA LYS A 100 -10.28 -4.51 5.25
C LYS A 100 -9.80 -3.14 4.79
N ASN A 101 -9.69 -2.22 5.74
CA ASN A 101 -9.06 -0.91 5.54
C ASN A 101 -7.58 -0.89 5.94
N ARG A 102 -6.94 -2.07 6.02
CA ARG A 102 -5.54 -2.23 6.39
C ARG A 102 -4.78 -2.91 5.25
N ALA A 103 -3.59 -2.41 4.96
CA ALA A 103 -2.71 -2.99 3.97
C ALA A 103 -1.87 -4.11 4.59
N GLN A 104 -1.83 -5.27 3.93
CA GLN A 104 -0.84 -6.29 4.20
C GLN A 104 0.40 -6.00 3.35
N VAL A 105 1.58 -5.99 3.95
CA VAL A 105 2.82 -5.69 3.24
C VAL A 105 3.40 -6.96 2.63
N GLU A 106 3.64 -6.94 1.33
CA GLU A 106 4.31 -8.03 0.62
C GLU A 106 5.83 -7.84 0.62
N ARG A 107 6.29 -6.59 0.46
CA ARG A 107 7.70 -6.29 0.26
C ARG A 107 8.09 -4.89 0.75
N PHE A 108 9.32 -4.79 1.27
CA PHE A 108 10.02 -3.53 1.49
C PHE A 108 11.25 -3.43 0.58
N GLU A 109 11.51 -2.24 0.07
CA GLU A 109 12.79 -1.86 -0.51
C GLU A 109 13.26 -0.56 0.15
N ALA A 110 14.42 -0.59 0.81
CA ALA A 110 15.01 0.63 1.35
C ALA A 110 15.59 1.47 0.20
N GLN A 111 15.27 2.75 0.19
CA GLN A 111 15.90 3.71 -0.72
C GLN A 111 17.29 4.01 -0.14
N GLN A 112 18.36 3.77 -0.93
CA GLN A 112 19.75 4.02 -0.53
C GLN A 112 20.10 5.50 -0.61
#